data_AF-A0A921KDD8-F1
#
_entry.id   AF-A0A921KDD8-F1
#
_cell.length_a   1.000
_cell.length_b   1.000
_cell.length_c   1.000
_cell.angle_alpha   90.00
_cell.angle_beta   90.00
_cell.angle_gamma   90.00
#
_symmetry.space_group_name_H-M   'P 1'
#
loop_
_entity.id
_entity.type
_entity.pdbx_description
1 polymer ?
#
loop_
_entity_poly.entity_id
_entity_poly.type
_entity_poly.pdbx_seq_one_letter_code
_entity_poly.pdbx_strand_id
1 'polypeptide(L)'
;MTDIEREGLYMGIRNFREKQVTSGLSLDEEKALKTLLEQVDADIKKVHKMQVNYSDEQMKAPVKVEAIRNATFVESPVKRNFLDKVMKKEQIVYYNLQVPNWADLNSYEWTYTFALEVRSFMEQVGLGDKWSTLLPPIMEISAVESLDKEEVEWLNLLPDTKWCLAAFDEVDELEKLAKQHSEEMYETITWLKEHWKDGYQIYSDYTELGFIQLS
;
A
#
# COMPACT_ATOMS: atom_id res chain seq x y z
N MET A 1 -22.63 11.06 -14.98
CA MET A 1 -21.49 10.29 -15.48
C MET A 1 -22.01 8.90 -15.82
N THR A 2 -21.55 8.30 -16.91
CA THR A 2 -21.77 6.87 -17.19
C THR A 2 -20.86 6.03 -16.28
N ASP A 3 -21.11 4.72 -16.16
CA ASP A 3 -20.29 3.85 -15.32
C ASP A 3 -18.83 3.76 -15.82
N ILE A 4 -18.63 3.76 -17.14
CA ILE A 4 -17.29 3.78 -17.77
C ILE A 4 -16.54 5.08 -17.44
N GLU A 5 -17.24 6.22 -17.47
CA GLU A 5 -16.64 7.51 -17.11
C GLU A 5 -16.27 7.57 -15.61
N ARG A 6 -17.08 6.96 -14.74
CA ARG A 6 -16.76 6.85 -13.30
C ARG A 6 -15.55 5.97 -13.06
N GLU A 7 -15.49 4.81 -13.69
CA GLU A 7 -14.36 3.90 -13.58
C GLU A 7 -13.05 4.59 -13.99
N GLY A 8 -13.06 5.31 -15.12
CA GLY A 8 -11.91 6.12 -15.55
C GLY A 8 -11.52 7.22 -14.56
N LEU A 9 -12.49 7.85 -13.90
CA LEU A 9 -12.26 8.86 -12.87
C LEU A 9 -11.61 8.27 -11.61
N TYR A 10 -12.13 7.16 -11.09
CA TYR A 10 -11.58 6.47 -9.92
C TYR A 10 -10.18 5.92 -10.21
N MET A 11 -9.95 5.33 -11.38
CA MET A 11 -8.61 4.90 -11.82
C MET A 11 -7.63 6.07 -11.89
N GLY A 12 -8.07 7.23 -12.44
CA GLY A 12 -7.24 8.43 -12.49
C GLY A 12 -6.80 8.91 -11.11
N ILE A 13 -7.72 8.94 -10.14
CA ILE A 13 -7.41 9.29 -8.75
C ILE A 13 -6.47 8.26 -8.13
N ARG A 14 -6.74 6.96 -8.31
CA ARG A 14 -5.90 5.88 -7.81
C ARG A 14 -4.46 6.04 -8.28
N ASN A 15 -4.24 6.21 -9.57
CA ASN A 15 -2.90 6.37 -10.15
C ASN A 15 -2.16 7.58 -9.55
N PHE A 16 -2.86 8.69 -9.31
CA PHE A 16 -2.27 9.83 -8.64
C PHE A 16 -1.94 9.54 -7.17
N ARG A 17 -2.79 8.83 -6.42
CA ARG A 17 -2.52 8.46 -5.02
C ARG A 17 -1.33 7.51 -4.93
N GLU A 18 -1.25 6.52 -5.81
CA GLU A 18 -0.10 5.62 -5.92
C GLU A 18 1.18 6.39 -6.22
N LYS A 19 1.11 7.33 -7.17
CA LYS A 19 2.26 8.18 -7.46
C LYS A 19 2.64 9.07 -6.27
N GLN A 20 1.66 9.57 -5.51
CA GLN A 20 1.87 10.46 -4.38
C GLN A 20 2.70 9.79 -3.26
N VAL A 21 2.49 8.49 -3.02
CA VAL A 21 3.23 7.69 -2.02
C VAL A 21 4.55 7.12 -2.53
N THR A 22 4.69 6.89 -3.85
CA THR A 22 5.91 6.34 -4.44
C THR A 22 6.97 7.43 -4.70
N SER A 23 6.69 8.33 -5.63
CA SER A 23 7.63 9.35 -6.12
C SER A 23 7.22 10.78 -5.80
N GLY A 24 5.99 10.94 -5.33
CA GLY A 24 5.35 12.23 -5.22
C GLY A 24 4.79 12.79 -6.51
N LEU A 25 3.99 13.84 -6.33
CA LEU A 25 3.31 14.56 -7.39
C LEU A 25 4.04 15.87 -7.66
N SER A 26 4.17 16.21 -8.94
CA SER A 26 4.50 17.56 -9.35
C SER A 26 3.33 18.53 -9.12
N LEU A 27 3.60 19.84 -9.12
CA LEU A 27 2.57 20.87 -8.93
C LEU A 27 1.40 20.76 -9.93
N ASP A 28 1.67 20.33 -11.17
CA ASP A 28 0.61 20.19 -12.17
C ASP A 28 -0.20 18.91 -11.95
N GLU A 29 0.42 17.86 -11.42
CA GLU A 29 -0.26 16.63 -11.03
C GLU A 29 -1.11 16.82 -9.77
N GLU A 30 -0.66 17.63 -8.81
CA GLU A 30 -1.47 18.03 -7.66
C GLU A 30 -2.74 18.79 -8.09
N LYS A 31 -2.62 19.71 -9.06
CA LYS A 31 -3.79 20.41 -9.63
C LYS A 31 -4.71 19.45 -10.39
N ALA A 32 -4.14 18.51 -11.13
CA ALA A 32 -4.91 17.50 -11.86
C ALA A 32 -5.68 16.59 -10.89
N LEU A 33 -5.02 16.07 -9.86
CA LEU A 33 -5.65 15.27 -8.80
C LEU A 33 -6.78 16.06 -8.12
N LYS A 34 -6.53 17.33 -7.75
CA LYS A 34 -7.56 18.19 -7.16
C LYS A 34 -8.80 18.31 -8.06
N THR A 35 -8.58 18.49 -9.36
CA THR A 35 -9.67 18.59 -10.34
C THR A 35 -10.47 17.29 -10.42
N LEU A 36 -9.82 16.12 -10.39
CA LEU A 36 -10.51 14.82 -10.37
C LEU A 36 -11.30 14.61 -9.07
N LEU A 37 -10.74 14.99 -7.91
CA LEU A 37 -11.43 14.91 -6.62
C LEU A 37 -12.68 15.79 -6.60
N GLU A 38 -12.61 17.01 -7.13
CA GLU A 38 -13.78 17.90 -7.28
C GLU A 38 -14.85 17.30 -8.21
N GLN A 39 -14.45 16.59 -9.26
CA GLN A 39 -15.37 15.88 -10.15
C GLN A 39 -16.07 14.71 -9.45
N VAL A 40 -15.35 13.95 -8.61
CA VAL A 40 -15.93 12.87 -7.80
C VAL A 40 -16.94 13.42 -6.80
N ASP A 41 -16.58 14.45 -6.04
CA ASP A 41 -17.48 15.08 -5.06
C ASP A 41 -18.78 15.57 -5.73
N ALA A 42 -18.67 16.15 -6.94
CA ALA A 42 -19.82 16.60 -7.71
C ALA A 42 -20.70 15.44 -8.21
N ASP A 43 -20.11 14.33 -8.67
CA ASP A 43 -20.86 13.14 -9.09
C ASP A 43 -21.56 12.47 -7.90
N ILE A 44 -20.84 12.28 -6.78
CA ILE A 44 -21.40 11.77 -5.52
C ILE A 44 -22.62 12.57 -5.09
N LYS A 45 -22.50 13.90 -5.08
CA LYS A 45 -23.60 14.79 -4.71
C LYS A 45 -24.79 14.68 -5.66
N LYS A 46 -24.54 14.49 -6.96
CA LYS A 46 -25.58 14.34 -7.96
C LYS A 46 -26.33 13.01 -7.84
N VAL A 47 -25.60 11.92 -7.58
CA VAL A 47 -26.11 10.54 -7.62
C VAL A 47 -26.71 10.14 -6.28
N HIS A 48 -25.97 10.34 -5.21
CA HIS A 48 -26.34 9.89 -3.86
C HIS A 48 -27.02 10.99 -3.03
N LYS A 49 -27.04 12.23 -3.52
CA LYS A 49 -27.56 13.42 -2.79
C LYS A 49 -26.83 13.65 -1.45
N MET A 50 -25.59 13.17 -1.35
CA MET A 50 -24.73 13.31 -0.18
C MET A 50 -23.66 14.36 -0.47
N GLN A 51 -23.29 15.13 0.56
CA GLN A 51 -22.09 15.95 0.50
C GLN A 51 -21.00 15.22 1.27
N VAL A 52 -20.02 14.71 0.54
CA VAL A 52 -18.81 14.08 1.06
C VAL A 52 -17.63 14.95 0.62
N ASN A 53 -16.61 15.04 1.46
CA ASN A 53 -15.32 15.52 1.02
C ASN A 53 -14.45 14.29 0.79
N TYR A 54 -14.48 13.77 -0.44
CA TYR A 54 -13.81 12.53 -0.79
C TYR A 54 -12.31 12.59 -0.51
N SER A 55 -11.70 13.75 -0.73
CA SER A 55 -10.30 13.98 -0.39
C SER A 55 -10.06 13.82 1.12
N ASP A 56 -10.87 14.44 1.97
CA ASP A 56 -10.68 14.36 3.43
C ASP A 56 -10.84 12.92 3.95
N GLU A 57 -11.77 12.15 3.38
CA GLU A 57 -11.92 10.73 3.73
C GLU A 57 -10.69 9.92 3.31
N GLN A 58 -10.17 10.13 2.09
CA GLN A 58 -8.92 9.50 1.66
C GLN A 58 -7.73 9.87 2.54
N MET A 59 -7.63 11.12 3.00
CA MET A 59 -6.54 11.56 3.88
C MET A 59 -6.56 10.88 5.26
N LYS A 60 -7.73 10.40 5.70
CA LYS A 60 -7.91 9.66 6.96
C LYS A 60 -7.91 8.15 6.78
N ALA A 61 -7.87 7.65 5.55
CA ALA A 61 -7.91 6.23 5.27
C ALA A 61 -6.76 5.52 5.99
N PRO A 62 -7.02 4.34 6.58
CA PRO A 62 -5.96 3.55 7.17
C PRO A 62 -5.05 2.99 6.07
N VAL A 63 -3.77 2.94 6.38
CA VAL A 63 -2.71 2.32 5.59
C VAL A 63 -2.10 1.27 6.48
N LYS A 64 -2.16 0.00 6.07
CA LYS A 64 -1.56 -1.08 6.83
C LYS A 64 -0.10 -1.23 6.44
N VAL A 65 0.78 -1.27 7.42
CA VAL A 65 2.21 -1.56 7.25
C VAL A 65 2.43 -2.97 7.74
N GLU A 66 2.56 -3.87 6.77
CA GLU A 66 2.63 -5.30 6.99
C GLU A 66 4.10 -5.72 7.03
N ALA A 67 4.48 -6.43 8.08
CA ALA A 67 5.81 -6.99 8.27
C ALA A 67 5.71 -8.52 8.38
N ILE A 68 6.40 -9.20 7.48
CA ILE A 68 6.32 -10.66 7.33
C ILE A 68 7.72 -11.25 7.35
N ARG A 69 7.93 -12.35 8.07
CA ARG A 69 9.11 -13.21 7.92
C ARG A 69 8.74 -14.68 8.00
N ASN A 70 9.67 -15.55 7.61
CA ASN A 70 9.50 -17.01 7.67
C ASN A 70 8.20 -17.53 7.03
N ALA A 71 7.64 -16.80 6.06
CA ALA A 71 6.41 -17.17 5.40
C ALA A 71 6.66 -18.06 4.20
N THR A 72 5.69 -18.91 3.90
CA THR A 72 5.69 -19.78 2.72
C THR A 72 4.34 -19.69 2.04
N PHE A 73 4.30 -19.91 0.74
CA PHE A 73 3.07 -19.89 -0.06
C PHE A 73 2.70 -21.32 -0.41
N VAL A 74 1.50 -21.75 0.01
CA VAL A 74 1.00 -23.11 -0.26
C VAL A 74 -0.14 -23.03 -1.26
N GLU A 75 -0.01 -23.76 -2.37
CA GLU A 75 -1.07 -23.88 -3.36
C GLU A 75 -2.36 -24.44 -2.73
N SER A 76 -3.45 -23.72 -2.97
CA SER A 76 -4.81 -24.05 -2.58
C SER A 76 -5.68 -24.16 -3.84
N PRO A 77 -5.62 -25.31 -4.54
CA PRO A 77 -6.35 -25.49 -5.80
C PRO A 77 -7.86 -25.47 -5.58
N VAL A 78 -8.59 -24.66 -6.37
CA VAL A 78 -10.05 -24.69 -6.36
C VAL A 78 -10.56 -26.03 -6.89
N LYS A 79 -11.43 -26.70 -6.13
CA LYS A 79 -12.06 -27.94 -6.58
C LYS A 79 -12.90 -27.70 -7.84
N ARG A 80 -12.45 -28.26 -8.97
CA ARG A 80 -13.20 -28.22 -10.25
C ARG A 80 -14.49 -29.03 -10.18
N ASN A 81 -15.61 -28.41 -10.57
CA ASN A 81 -16.87 -29.13 -10.77
C ASN A 81 -16.83 -29.95 -12.09
N PHE A 82 -17.85 -30.79 -12.30
CA PHE A 82 -17.92 -31.66 -13.49
C PHE A 82 -17.94 -30.86 -14.81
N LEU A 83 -18.67 -29.75 -14.87
CA LEU A 83 -18.77 -28.90 -16.05
C LEU A 83 -17.42 -28.26 -16.40
N ASP A 84 -16.66 -27.80 -15.42
CA ASP A 84 -15.34 -27.20 -15.64
C ASP A 84 -14.34 -28.22 -16.19
N LYS A 85 -14.44 -29.49 -15.75
CA LYS A 85 -13.63 -30.60 -16.29
C LYS A 85 -14.00 -30.92 -17.74
N VAL A 86 -15.30 -30.96 -18.06
CA VAL A 86 -15.80 -31.22 -19.42
C VAL A 86 -15.41 -30.09 -20.38
N MET A 87 -15.52 -28.85 -19.92
CA MET A 87 -15.16 -27.65 -20.70
C MET A 87 -13.65 -27.38 -20.76
N LYS A 88 -12.82 -28.23 -20.12
CA LYS A 88 -11.36 -28.07 -20.02
C LYS A 88 -10.94 -26.66 -19.58
N LYS A 89 -11.70 -26.03 -18.69
CA LYS A 89 -11.32 -24.72 -18.15
C LYS A 89 -10.01 -24.83 -17.39
N GLU A 90 -9.18 -23.79 -17.50
CA GLU A 90 -7.94 -23.70 -16.72
C GLU A 90 -8.22 -23.79 -15.22
N GLN A 91 -7.27 -24.35 -14.46
CA GLN A 91 -7.44 -24.51 -13.03
C GLN A 91 -7.06 -23.19 -12.40
N ILE A 92 -8.01 -22.57 -11.71
CA ILE A 92 -7.68 -21.43 -10.87
C ILE A 92 -6.93 -21.98 -9.65
N VAL A 93 -5.69 -21.51 -9.49
CA VAL A 93 -4.83 -21.84 -8.36
C VAL A 93 -4.67 -20.57 -7.56
N TYR A 94 -5.00 -20.66 -6.27
CA TYR A 94 -4.68 -19.63 -5.30
C TYR A 94 -3.60 -20.15 -4.37
N TYR A 95 -2.98 -19.25 -3.62
CA TYR A 95 -1.97 -19.55 -2.63
C TYR A 95 -2.43 -19.03 -1.28
N ASN A 96 -2.17 -19.81 -0.23
CA ASN A 96 -2.35 -19.33 1.13
C ASN A 96 -0.98 -18.97 1.69
N LEU A 97 -0.92 -17.81 2.34
CA LEU A 97 0.22 -17.45 3.18
C LEU A 97 0.23 -18.35 4.41
N GLN A 98 1.30 -19.13 4.57
CA GLN A 98 1.54 -19.94 5.74
C GLN A 98 2.69 -19.35 6.55
N VAL A 99 2.36 -18.90 7.76
CA VAL A 99 3.32 -18.40 8.74
C VAL A 99 3.37 -19.38 9.92
N PRO A 100 4.50 -20.04 10.20
CA PRO A 100 4.60 -21.05 11.27
C PRO A 100 4.34 -20.49 12.66
N ASN A 101 4.64 -19.22 12.88
CA ASN A 101 4.44 -18.50 14.14
C ASN A 101 3.75 -17.18 13.86
N TRP A 102 2.61 -16.91 14.49
CA TRP A 102 1.88 -15.66 14.30
C TRP A 102 2.67 -14.40 14.68
N ALA A 103 3.70 -14.52 15.54
CA ALA A 103 4.61 -13.41 15.83
C ALA A 103 5.49 -13.00 14.62
N ASP A 104 5.56 -13.83 13.58
CA ASP A 104 6.28 -13.53 12.33
C ASP A 104 5.40 -12.79 11.30
N LEU A 105 4.17 -12.43 11.70
CA LEU A 105 3.27 -11.56 10.97
C LEU A 105 2.84 -10.41 11.89
N ASN A 106 3.30 -9.20 11.59
CA ASN A 106 2.95 -7.99 12.32
C ASN A 106 2.28 -7.01 11.36
N SER A 107 1.25 -6.33 11.85
CA SER A 107 0.57 -5.25 11.12
C SER A 107 0.56 -4.01 12.00
N TYR A 108 0.96 -2.88 11.44
CA TYR A 108 0.90 -1.57 12.07
C TYR A 108 0.06 -0.64 11.22
N GLU A 109 -0.75 0.23 11.82
CA GLU A 109 -1.66 1.09 11.06
C GLU A 109 -1.18 2.53 11.07
N TRP A 110 -1.10 3.12 9.87
CA TRP A 110 -0.89 4.55 9.65
C TRP A 110 -2.17 5.19 9.11
N THR A 111 -2.29 6.51 9.28
CA THR A 111 -3.19 7.27 8.40
C THR A 111 -2.51 7.54 7.07
N TYR A 112 -3.27 7.68 5.99
CA TYR A 112 -2.69 8.08 4.69
C TYR A 112 -1.93 9.41 4.78
N THR A 113 -2.42 10.36 5.58
CA THR A 113 -1.71 11.62 5.86
C THR A 113 -0.33 11.36 6.46
N PHE A 114 -0.24 10.49 7.47
CA PHE A 114 1.04 10.16 8.08
C PHE A 114 1.97 9.39 7.14
N ALA A 115 1.45 8.47 6.32
CA ALA A 115 2.25 7.79 5.30
C ALA A 115 2.91 8.77 4.31
N LEU A 116 2.21 9.84 3.92
CA LEU A 116 2.77 10.92 3.11
C LEU A 116 3.81 11.76 3.86
N GLU A 117 3.61 11.98 5.17
CA GLU A 117 4.59 12.64 6.04
C GLU A 117 5.89 11.83 6.11
N VAL A 118 5.80 10.50 6.30
CA VAL A 118 6.96 9.60 6.29
C VAL A 118 7.68 9.67 4.95
N ARG A 119 6.97 9.61 3.81
CA ARG A 119 7.62 9.77 2.50
C ARG A 119 8.37 11.10 2.38
N SER A 120 7.72 12.20 2.78
CA SER A 120 8.31 13.53 2.73
C SER A 120 9.55 13.63 3.62
N PHE A 121 9.51 13.06 4.83
CA PHE A 121 10.66 12.96 5.70
C PHE A 121 11.81 12.18 5.05
N MET A 122 11.51 11.04 4.44
CA MET A 122 12.51 10.20 3.76
C MET A 122 13.15 10.93 2.57
N GLU A 123 12.39 11.73 1.83
CA GLU A 123 12.92 12.62 0.79
C GLU A 123 13.86 13.68 1.37
N GLN A 124 13.47 14.33 2.47
CA GLN A 124 14.27 15.38 3.12
C GLN A 124 15.62 14.88 3.66
N VAL A 125 15.66 13.64 4.16
CA VAL A 125 16.90 13.01 4.66
C VAL A 125 17.75 12.36 3.56
N GLY A 126 17.34 12.49 2.29
CA GLY A 126 18.12 12.02 1.14
C GLY A 126 17.87 10.57 0.72
N LEU A 127 16.77 9.96 1.18
CA LEU A 127 16.35 8.60 0.82
C LEU A 127 15.13 8.57 -0.11
N GLY A 128 14.73 9.71 -0.68
CA GLY A 128 13.51 9.83 -1.49
C GLY A 128 13.49 8.94 -2.74
N ASP A 129 14.65 8.73 -3.38
CA ASP A 129 14.78 7.85 -4.56
C ASP A 129 14.69 6.36 -4.20
N LYS A 130 14.98 6.00 -2.94
CA LYS A 130 14.94 4.63 -2.41
C LYS A 130 13.63 4.31 -1.69
N TRP A 131 12.85 5.30 -1.32
CA TRP A 131 11.69 5.16 -0.44
C TRP A 131 10.71 4.09 -0.91
N SER A 132 10.28 4.17 -2.17
CA SER A 132 9.31 3.21 -2.74
C SER A 132 9.87 1.79 -2.85
N THR A 133 11.18 1.60 -2.74
CA THR A 133 11.81 0.28 -2.65
C THR A 133 11.98 -0.17 -1.21
N LEU A 134 12.29 0.77 -0.29
CA LEU A 134 12.40 0.50 1.15
C LEU A 134 11.08 0.09 1.77
N LEU A 135 10.00 0.77 1.38
CA LEU A 135 8.64 0.45 1.78
C LEU A 135 7.75 0.39 0.52
N PRO A 136 7.74 -0.75 -0.18
CA PRO A 136 6.92 -0.93 -1.36
C PRO A 136 5.44 -0.65 -1.06
N PRO A 137 4.78 0.24 -1.81
CA PRO A 137 3.35 0.44 -1.71
C PRO A 137 2.61 -0.60 -2.55
N ILE A 138 1.48 -1.05 -2.06
CA ILE A 138 0.51 -1.84 -2.80
C ILE A 138 -0.88 -1.23 -2.68
N MET A 139 -1.62 -1.24 -3.78
CA MET A 139 -3.04 -0.98 -3.81
C MET A 139 -3.69 -2.21 -4.43
N GLU A 140 -4.50 -2.95 -3.66
CA GLU A 140 -5.28 -4.13 -4.06
C GLU A 140 -4.73 -5.53 -3.72
N ILE A 141 -3.83 -5.70 -2.73
CA ILE A 141 -3.56 -7.03 -2.17
C ILE A 141 -4.31 -7.22 -0.86
N SER A 142 -5.22 -8.20 -0.83
CA SER A 142 -5.77 -8.71 0.42
C SER A 142 -4.84 -9.82 0.92
N ALA A 143 -3.80 -9.47 1.69
CA ALA A 143 -2.81 -10.44 2.19
C ALA A 143 -3.39 -11.50 3.15
N VAL A 144 -4.67 -11.34 3.53
CA VAL A 144 -5.41 -12.23 4.43
C VAL A 144 -6.31 -13.20 3.65
N GLU A 145 -6.53 -12.95 2.36
CA GLU A 145 -7.36 -13.78 1.48
C GLU A 145 -6.49 -14.48 0.43
N SER A 146 -7.09 -15.47 -0.22
CA SER A 146 -6.39 -16.37 -1.15
C SER A 146 -5.62 -15.60 -2.22
N LEU A 147 -4.29 -15.66 -2.15
CA LEU A 147 -3.40 -14.92 -3.02
C LEU A 147 -3.41 -15.51 -4.42
N ASP A 148 -3.42 -14.69 -5.45
CA ASP A 148 -3.15 -15.12 -6.81
C ASP A 148 -1.63 -15.24 -7.06
N LYS A 149 -1.28 -15.65 -8.28
CA LYS A 149 0.11 -15.87 -8.66
C LYS A 149 0.90 -14.55 -8.74
N GLU A 150 0.30 -13.48 -9.23
CA GLU A 150 0.94 -12.17 -9.38
C GLU A 150 1.23 -11.57 -8.00
N GLU A 151 0.30 -11.72 -7.05
CA GLU A 151 0.47 -11.30 -5.66
C GLU A 151 1.61 -12.05 -4.96
N VAL A 152 1.72 -13.37 -5.17
CA VAL A 152 2.84 -14.17 -4.67
C VAL A 152 4.16 -13.76 -5.32
N GLU A 153 4.17 -13.53 -6.64
CA GLU A 153 5.37 -13.06 -7.34
C GLU A 153 5.81 -11.69 -6.79
N TRP A 154 4.87 -10.78 -6.54
CA TRP A 154 5.15 -9.48 -5.94
C TRP A 154 5.71 -9.59 -4.50
N LEU A 155 5.12 -10.42 -3.64
CA LEU A 155 5.62 -10.64 -2.28
C LEU A 155 7.03 -11.25 -2.26
N ASN A 156 7.36 -12.09 -3.25
CA ASN A 156 8.72 -12.63 -3.40
C ASN A 156 9.74 -11.58 -3.90
N LEU A 157 9.29 -10.43 -4.38
CA LEU A 157 10.13 -9.31 -4.82
C LEU A 157 10.33 -8.24 -3.72
N LEU A 158 9.79 -8.44 -2.52
CA LEU A 158 10.05 -7.53 -1.40
C LEU A 158 11.56 -7.40 -1.13
N PRO A 159 12.01 -6.20 -0.72
CA PRO A 159 13.44 -5.89 -0.64
C PRO A 159 14.16 -6.78 0.38
N ASP A 160 15.45 -7.02 0.12
CA ASP A 160 16.33 -7.70 1.07
C ASP A 160 16.53 -6.82 2.31
N THR A 161 16.35 -7.41 3.49
CA THR A 161 16.37 -6.64 4.74
C THR A 161 17.73 -6.04 5.06
N LYS A 162 18.83 -6.65 4.61
CA LYS A 162 20.18 -6.10 4.80
C LYS A 162 20.41 -4.90 3.88
N TRP A 163 19.85 -4.94 2.67
CA TRP A 163 19.85 -3.77 1.79
C TRP A 163 19.07 -2.61 2.43
N CYS A 164 17.88 -2.86 2.99
CA CYS A 164 17.10 -1.83 3.67
C CYS A 164 17.87 -1.18 4.84
N LEU A 165 18.52 -2.01 5.67
CA LEU A 165 19.36 -1.54 6.77
C LEU A 165 20.54 -0.71 6.28
N ALA A 166 21.24 -1.18 5.25
CA ALA A 166 22.37 -0.46 4.67
C ALA A 166 21.94 0.92 4.15
N ALA A 167 20.77 1.02 3.52
CA ALA A 167 20.22 2.29 3.05
C ALA A 167 19.90 3.25 4.22
N PHE A 168 19.35 2.74 5.33
CA PHE A 168 19.14 3.55 6.54
C PHE A 168 20.47 4.03 7.15
N ASP A 169 21.51 3.20 7.09
CA ASP A 169 22.85 3.54 7.59
C ASP A 169 23.61 4.53 6.69
N GLU A 170 23.10 4.87 5.49
CA GLU A 170 23.64 5.95 4.66
C GLU A 170 23.34 7.34 5.22
N VAL A 171 22.30 7.45 6.07
CA VAL A 171 21.89 8.72 6.69
C VAL A 171 22.45 8.80 8.11
N ASP A 172 23.45 9.66 8.29
CA ASP A 172 24.02 9.94 9.60
C ASP A 172 22.94 10.45 10.57
N GLU A 173 22.88 9.83 11.75
CA GLU A 173 21.94 10.19 12.82
C GLU A 173 20.45 10.18 12.40
N LEU A 174 20.02 9.32 11.47
CA LEU A 174 18.62 9.22 11.00
C LEU A 174 17.57 9.21 12.14
N GLU A 175 17.80 8.42 13.19
CA GLU A 175 16.91 8.32 14.36
C GLU A 175 16.78 9.65 15.11
N LYS A 176 17.86 10.45 15.18
CA LYS A 176 17.86 11.77 15.80
C LYS A 176 17.10 12.78 14.94
N LEU A 177 17.25 12.72 13.61
CA LEU A 177 16.49 13.54 12.67
C LEU A 177 14.98 13.22 12.76
N ALA A 178 14.63 11.94 12.82
CA ALA A 178 13.25 11.49 13.02
C ALA A 178 12.66 12.04 14.33
N LYS A 179 13.43 11.97 15.43
CA LYS A 179 13.03 12.50 16.73
C LYS A 179 12.88 14.02 16.77
N GLN A 180 13.65 14.76 15.96
CA GLN A 180 13.47 16.20 15.80
C GLN A 180 12.20 16.54 15.01
N HIS A 181 11.74 15.64 14.14
CA HIS A 181 10.51 15.80 13.37
C HIS A 181 9.27 15.58 14.25
N SER A 182 9.12 14.39 14.83
CA SER A 182 8.05 14.04 15.77
C SER A 182 8.37 12.74 16.52
N GLU A 183 7.68 12.48 17.63
CA GLU A 183 7.80 11.19 18.34
C GLU A 183 7.28 10.04 17.46
N GLU A 184 6.17 10.25 16.76
CA GLU A 184 5.57 9.26 15.85
C GLU A 184 6.51 8.89 14.69
N MET A 185 7.26 9.86 14.15
CA MET A 185 8.29 9.61 13.14
C MET A 185 9.46 8.81 13.73
N TYR A 186 9.90 9.16 14.94
CA TYR A 186 10.96 8.42 15.64
C TYR A 186 10.58 6.96 15.89
N GLU A 187 9.37 6.73 16.40
CA GLU A 187 8.82 5.38 16.61
C GLU A 187 8.75 4.61 15.28
N THR A 188 8.29 5.26 14.21
CA THR A 188 8.19 4.66 12.87
C THR A 188 9.56 4.23 12.32
N ILE A 189 10.55 5.13 12.33
CA ILE A 189 11.90 4.84 11.85
C ILE A 189 12.57 3.76 12.69
N THR A 190 12.38 3.79 14.01
CA THR A 190 12.90 2.77 14.92
C THR A 190 12.26 1.41 14.62
N TRP A 191 10.93 1.37 14.48
CA TRP A 191 10.17 0.17 14.18
C TRP A 191 10.63 -0.48 12.87
N LEU A 192 10.77 0.29 11.79
CA LEU A 192 11.27 -0.22 10.50
C LEU A 192 12.67 -0.83 10.63
N LYS A 193 13.59 -0.11 11.29
CA LYS A 193 14.97 -0.55 11.47
C LYS A 193 15.07 -1.81 12.33
N GLU A 194 14.29 -1.91 13.40
CA GLU A 194 14.24 -3.10 14.26
C GLU A 194 13.66 -4.31 13.52
N HIS A 195 12.57 -4.12 12.76
CA HIS A 195 11.96 -5.20 11.99
C HIS A 195 12.88 -5.71 10.87
N TRP A 196 13.59 -4.84 10.15
CA TRP A 196 14.57 -5.31 9.18
C TRP A 196 15.76 -6.03 9.83
N LYS A 197 16.23 -5.58 11.01
CA LYS A 197 17.26 -6.30 11.79
C LYS A 197 16.80 -7.71 12.17
N ASP A 198 15.53 -7.85 12.49
CA ASP A 198 14.89 -9.12 12.86
C ASP A 198 14.47 -9.98 11.65
N GLY A 199 14.77 -9.52 10.43
CA GLY A 199 14.55 -10.26 9.19
C GLY A 199 13.14 -10.17 8.61
N TYR A 200 12.33 -9.20 9.04
CA TYR A 200 11.02 -8.94 8.44
C TYR A 200 11.17 -8.21 7.10
N GLN A 201 10.50 -8.70 6.08
CA GLN A 201 10.21 -7.96 4.85
C GLN A 201 8.94 -7.12 5.10
N ILE A 202 8.94 -5.87 4.65
CA ILE A 202 7.91 -4.89 5.01
C ILE A 202 7.34 -4.26 3.75
N TYR A 203 6.03 -4.04 3.72
CA TYR A 203 5.35 -3.25 2.69
C TYR A 203 4.20 -2.43 3.28
N SER A 204 3.65 -1.51 2.48
CA SER A 204 2.51 -0.68 2.87
C SER A 204 1.32 -0.90 1.95
N ASP A 205 0.18 -1.29 2.53
CA ASP A 205 -1.08 -1.58 1.88
C ASP A 205 -2.03 -0.38 2.00
N TYR A 206 -2.35 0.19 0.85
CA TYR A 206 -3.20 1.36 0.66
C TYR A 206 -4.56 0.99 0.05
N THR A 207 -4.94 -0.29 0.04
CA THR A 207 -6.16 -0.78 -0.63
C THR A 207 -7.42 -0.04 -0.18
N GLU A 208 -7.48 0.37 1.09
CA GLU A 208 -8.59 1.13 1.67
C GLU A 208 -8.84 2.48 0.96
N LEU A 209 -7.83 3.08 0.33
CA LEU A 209 -8.01 4.29 -0.51
C LEU A 209 -8.93 4.05 -1.72
N GLY A 210 -8.97 2.80 -2.22
CA GLY A 210 -9.81 2.37 -3.33
C GLY A 210 -11.22 1.95 -2.89
N PHE A 211 -11.39 1.55 -1.61
CA PHE A 211 -12.66 1.12 -1.04
C PHE A 211 -13.49 2.22 -0.38
N ILE A 212 -13.00 3.47 -0.36
CA ILE A 212 -13.85 4.64 -0.17
C ILE A 212 -14.70 4.81 -1.44
N GLN A 213 -15.52 3.82 -1.75
CA GLN A 213 -16.63 3.91 -2.69
C GLN A 213 -17.86 3.99 -1.80
N LEU A 214 -18.64 5.06 -1.94
CA LEU A 214 -19.86 5.20 -1.17
C LEU A 214 -20.80 4.04 -1.51
N SER A 215 -20.94 3.12 -0.56
CA SER A 215 -21.99 2.09 -0.51
C SER A 215 -23.38 2.72 -0.52
#